data_AF-A0A6A4WM83-F1
#
_entry.id   AF-A0A6A4WM83-F1
#
_cell.length_a   1.000
_cell.length_b   1.000
_cell.length_c   1.000
_cell.angle_alpha   90.00
_cell.angle_beta   90.00
_cell.angle_gamma   90.00
#
_symmetry.space_group_name_H-M   'P 1'
#
loop_
_entity.id
_entity.type
_entity.pdbx_description
1 polymer ?
#
loop_
_entity_poly.entity_id
_entity_poly.type
_entity_poly.pdbx_seq_one_letter_code
_entity_poly.pdbx_strand_id
1 'polypeptide(L)'
;MSGVVYMLAKAYLVFKEEKYLHACLKCGDITWQKGLLRKGPGICHGVAGSGYVFLLLYRLTGDQRHLHRAQQFASAIFTEQFQRHSRQPDCPYSLFEGLAGTVCFLADLMQPEKASFPFFDIFS
;
A
#
# COMPACT_ATOMS: atom_id res chain seq x y z
N MET A 1 -6.62 6.51 5.16
CA MET A 1 -5.40 7.33 5.41
C MET A 1 -4.30 7.10 4.38
N SER A 2 -4.30 5.97 3.65
CA SER A 2 -3.30 5.61 2.64
C SER A 2 -3.13 6.60 1.48
N GLY A 3 -4.13 7.42 1.12
CA GLY A 3 -3.97 8.39 0.02
C GLY A 3 -3.07 9.60 0.35
N VAL A 4 -3.07 10.07 1.60
CA VAL A 4 -2.34 11.31 1.99
C VAL A 4 -0.82 11.13 1.86
N VAL A 5 -0.31 9.92 2.10
CA VAL A 5 1.12 9.62 2.01
C VAL A 5 1.69 9.88 0.62
N TYR A 6 0.91 9.72 -0.45
CA TYR A 6 1.36 10.00 -1.81
C TYR A 6 1.53 11.49 -2.06
N MET A 7 0.61 12.32 -1.55
CA MET A 7 0.74 13.78 -1.64
C MET A 7 1.97 14.25 -0.87
N LEU A 8 2.17 13.75 0.36
CA LEU A 8 3.34 14.08 1.17
C LEU A 8 4.64 13.61 0.49
N ALA A 9 4.63 12.43 -0.12
CA ALA A 9 5.77 11.91 -0.85
C ALA A 9 6.11 12.75 -2.08
N LYS A 10 5.11 13.15 -2.89
CA LYS A 10 5.34 14.06 -4.02
C LYS A 10 5.85 15.42 -3.52
N ALA A 11 5.31 15.95 -2.42
CA ALA A 11 5.82 17.17 -1.80
C ALA A 11 7.28 17.04 -1.35
N TYR A 12 7.67 15.91 -0.75
CA TYR A 12 9.08 15.64 -0.43
C TYR A 12 9.95 15.61 -1.69
N LEU A 13 9.50 14.94 -2.76
CA LEU A 13 10.25 14.86 -4.01
C LEU A 13 10.48 16.23 -4.66
N VAL A 14 9.52 17.16 -4.55
CA VAL A 14 9.59 18.51 -5.12
C VAL A 14 10.35 19.48 -4.21
N PHE A 15 9.97 19.60 -2.94
CA PHE A 15 10.49 20.62 -2.03
C PHE A 15 11.73 20.18 -1.24
N LYS A 16 12.01 18.87 -1.18
CA LYS A 16 13.15 18.27 -0.46
C LYS A 16 13.24 18.59 1.04
N GLU A 17 12.13 19.03 1.65
CA GLU A 17 12.08 19.29 3.09
C GLU A 17 11.81 18.01 3.90
N GLU A 18 12.63 17.74 4.92
CA GLU A 18 12.53 16.52 5.74
C GLU A 18 11.18 16.35 6.46
N LYS A 19 10.48 17.45 6.75
CA LYS A 19 9.15 17.42 7.38
C LYS A 19 8.16 16.54 6.61
N TYR A 20 8.23 16.53 5.28
CA TYR A 20 7.36 15.72 4.43
C TYR A 20 7.72 14.24 4.51
N LEU A 21 9.02 13.91 4.50
CA LEU A 21 9.48 12.54 4.66
C LEU A 21 9.09 11.98 6.04
N HIS A 22 9.29 12.75 7.11
CA HIS A 22 8.86 12.36 8.46
C HIS A 22 7.36 12.13 8.55
N ALA A 23 6.55 12.96 7.88
CA ALA A 23 5.12 12.75 7.81
C ALA A 23 4.76 11.45 7.07
N CYS A 24 5.46 11.13 5.97
CA CYS A 24 5.29 9.86 5.25
C CYS A 24 5.58 8.65 6.15
N LEU A 25 6.69 8.70 6.89
CA LEU A 25 7.08 7.62 7.81
C LEU A 25 6.03 7.42 8.92
N LYS A 26 5.51 8.50 9.50
CA LYS A 26 4.40 8.44 10.48
C LYS A 26 3.15 7.81 9.88
N CYS A 27 2.79 8.15 8.64
CA CYS A 27 1.69 7.49 7.92
C CYS A 27 1.95 5.98 7.74
N GLY A 28 3.20 5.60 7.45
CA GLY A 28 3.64 4.21 7.38
C GLY A 28 3.45 3.45 8.69
N ASP A 29 3.81 4.06 9.83
CA ASP A 29 3.65 3.43 11.14
C ASP A 29 2.19 3.26 11.54
N ILE A 30 1.34 4.26 11.26
CA ILE A 30 -0.11 4.14 11.46
C ILE A 30 -0.68 3.04 10.56
N THR A 31 -0.25 2.96 9.31
CA THR A 31 -0.66 1.92 8.36
C THR A 31 -0.20 0.55 8.84
N TRP A 32 0.97 0.44 9.45
CA TRP A 32 1.45 -0.83 10.03
C TRP A 32 0.57 -1.31 11.18
N GLN A 33 0.18 -0.39 12.06
CA GLN A 33 -0.65 -0.72 13.23
C GLN A 33 -2.12 -1.00 12.88
N LYS A 34 -2.67 -0.33 11.84
CA LYS A 34 -4.12 -0.29 11.58
C LYS A 34 -4.53 -0.64 10.15
N GLY A 35 -3.59 -0.96 9.27
CA GLY A 35 -3.82 -1.14 7.83
C GLY A 35 -4.35 -2.50 7.42
N LEU A 36 -4.38 -3.49 8.32
CA LEU A 36 -5.03 -4.78 8.11
C LEU A 36 -6.56 -4.63 8.25
N LEU A 37 -7.18 -4.07 7.21
CA LEU A 37 -8.60 -3.73 7.18
C LEU A 37 -9.46 -4.96 6.94
N ARG A 38 -10.54 -5.15 7.72
CA ARG A 38 -11.54 -6.22 7.50
C ARG A 38 -12.47 -5.95 6.31
N LYS A 39 -12.27 -4.86 5.56
CA LYS A 39 -13.18 -4.41 4.49
C LYS A 39 -13.01 -5.19 3.18
N GLY A 40 -11.86 -5.81 2.96
CA GLY A 40 -11.60 -6.61 1.76
C GLY A 40 -10.14 -6.53 1.31
N PRO A 41 -9.76 -7.32 0.29
CA PRO A 41 -8.38 -7.43 -0.17
C PRO A 41 -7.95 -6.28 -1.10
N GLY A 42 -8.90 -5.55 -1.71
CA GLY A 42 -8.63 -4.59 -2.79
C GLY A 42 -7.78 -3.36 -2.41
N ILE A 43 -7.57 -2.46 -3.37
CA ILE A 43 -6.60 -1.36 -3.27
C ILE A 43 -7.18 0.00 -2.86
N CYS A 44 -8.48 0.24 -3.03
CA CYS A 44 -9.09 1.53 -2.69
C CYS A 44 -9.16 1.75 -1.17
N HIS A 45 -9.54 0.71 -0.44
CA HIS A 45 -9.73 0.74 1.01
C HIS A 45 -9.58 -0.65 1.65
N GLY A 46 -8.74 -1.49 1.04
CA GLY A 46 -8.43 -2.84 1.50
C GLY A 46 -6.95 -3.01 1.82
N VAL A 47 -6.57 -4.25 2.12
CA VAL A 47 -5.22 -4.60 2.59
C VAL A 47 -4.16 -4.38 1.53
N ALA A 48 -4.42 -4.68 0.25
CA ALA A 48 -3.45 -4.44 -0.83
C ALA A 48 -3.12 -2.94 -0.97
N GLY A 49 -4.12 -2.07 -0.81
CA GLY A 49 -3.92 -0.61 -0.83
C GLY A 49 -3.04 -0.11 0.32
N SER A 50 -3.20 -0.70 1.51
CA SER A 50 -2.28 -0.46 2.64
C SER A 50 -0.87 -0.99 2.36
N GLY A 51 -0.75 -2.14 1.68
CA GLY A 51 0.53 -2.71 1.26
C GLY A 51 1.30 -1.79 0.30
N TYR A 52 0.60 -1.14 -0.62
CA TYR A 52 1.18 -0.15 -1.54
C TYR A 52 1.83 1.05 -0.84
N VAL A 53 1.35 1.44 0.35
CA VAL A 53 2.01 2.49 1.15
C VAL A 53 3.45 2.08 1.48
N PHE A 54 3.69 0.81 1.79
CA PHE A 54 5.02 0.33 2.10
C PHE A 54 5.91 0.17 0.86
N LEU A 55 5.35 -0.19 -0.30
CA LEU A 55 6.09 -0.16 -1.57
C LEU A 55 6.52 1.27 -1.92
N LEU A 56 5.63 2.25 -1.72
CA LEU A 56 5.97 3.66 -1.89
C LEU A 56 7.10 4.09 -0.94
N LEU A 57 6.98 3.79 0.36
CA LEU A 57 8.01 4.14 1.34
C LEU A 57 9.34 3.45 1.03
N TYR A 58 9.32 2.20 0.59
CA TYR A 58 10.51 1.49 0.12
C TYR A 58 11.18 2.23 -1.04
N ARG A 59 10.42 2.59 -2.09
CA ARG A 59 10.96 3.35 -3.23
C ARG A 59 11.50 4.73 -2.84
N LEU A 60 10.93 5.37 -1.81
CA LEU A 60 11.38 6.68 -1.34
C LEU A 60 12.67 6.61 -0.51
N THR A 61 12.85 5.58 0.31
CA THR A 61 13.91 5.55 1.33
C THR A 61 14.97 4.47 1.10
N GLY A 62 14.69 3.45 0.29
CA GLY A 62 15.51 2.24 0.15
C GLY A 62 15.50 1.33 1.38
N ASP A 63 14.70 1.63 2.40
CA ASP A 63 14.69 0.88 3.66
C ASP A 63 13.93 -0.45 3.51
N GLN A 64 14.68 -1.55 3.60
CA GLN A 64 14.17 -2.92 3.50
C GLN A 64 13.07 -3.26 4.52
N ARG A 65 12.97 -2.53 5.65
CA ARG A 65 11.88 -2.70 6.61
C ARG A 65 10.52 -2.44 5.97
N HIS A 66 10.42 -1.49 5.05
CA HIS A 66 9.16 -1.21 4.34
C HIS A 66 8.83 -2.32 3.35
N LEU A 67 9.80 -2.84 2.59
CA LEU A 67 9.57 -3.98 1.71
C LEU A 67 9.06 -5.20 2.49
N HIS A 68 9.69 -5.50 3.64
CA HIS A 68 9.22 -6.55 4.53
C HIS A 68 7.77 -6.31 4.99
N ARG A 69 7.40 -5.09 5.40
CA ARG A 69 6.01 -4.77 5.77
C ARG A 69 5.04 -4.98 4.60
N ALA A 70 5.42 -4.64 3.37
CA ALA A 70 4.60 -4.91 2.19
C ALA A 70 4.37 -6.42 1.99
N GLN A 71 5.42 -7.23 2.13
CA GLN A 71 5.33 -8.69 2.05
C GLN A 71 4.41 -9.29 3.12
N GLN A 72 4.48 -8.78 4.36
CA GLN A 72 3.58 -9.20 5.44
C GLN A 72 2.11 -8.90 5.11
N PHE A 73 1.83 -7.77 4.47
CA PHE A 73 0.48 -7.43 4.02
C PHE A 73 0.00 -8.35 2.90
N ALA A 74 0.86 -8.74 1.96
CA ALA A 74 0.54 -9.75 0.95
C ALA A 74 0.21 -11.10 1.59
N SER A 75 1.05 -11.59 2.50
CA SER A 75 0.81 -12.84 3.22
C SER A 75 -0.49 -12.81 4.02
N ALA A 76 -0.80 -11.68 4.67
CA ALA A 76 -2.02 -11.51 5.45
C ALA A 76 -3.31 -11.72 4.63
N ILE A 77 -3.33 -11.30 3.36
CA ILE A 77 -4.48 -11.46 2.45
C ILE A 77 -4.84 -12.95 2.26
N PHE A 78 -3.86 -13.84 2.31
CA PHE A 78 -4.06 -15.28 2.08
C PHE A 78 -4.32 -16.08 3.36
N THR A 79 -4.33 -15.44 4.52
CA THR A 79 -4.65 -16.14 5.78
C THR A 79 -6.13 -16.53 5.82
N GLU A 80 -6.43 -17.71 6.37
CA GLU A 80 -7.83 -18.14 6.56
C GLU A 80 -8.62 -17.16 7.41
N GLN A 81 -7.97 -16.57 8.42
CA GLN A 81 -8.59 -15.55 9.28
C GLN A 81 -9.06 -14.35 8.45
N PHE A 82 -8.23 -13.87 7.52
CA PHE A 82 -8.62 -12.76 6.66
C PHE A 82 -9.78 -13.15 5.74
N GLN A 83 -9.66 -14.30 5.05
CA GLN A 83 -10.69 -14.76 4.11
C GLN A 83 -12.06 -14.93 4.77
N ARG A 84 -12.11 -15.48 5.99
CA ARG A 84 -13.37 -15.70 6.73
C ARG A 84 -14.01 -14.42 7.28
N HIS A 85 -13.20 -13.43 7.66
CA HIS A 85 -13.69 -12.20 8.33
C HIS A 85 -13.74 -10.97 7.41
N SER A 86 -13.19 -11.07 6.20
CA SER A 86 -13.25 -10.01 5.21
C SER A 86 -14.67 -9.88 4.64
N ARG A 87 -15.12 -8.66 4.43
CA ARG A 87 -16.38 -8.42 3.71
C ARG A 87 -16.20 -8.76 2.23
N GLN A 88 -17.22 -9.35 1.64
CA GLN A 88 -17.27 -9.52 0.19
C GLN A 88 -17.40 -8.12 -0.46
N PRO A 89 -16.54 -7.76 -1.43
CA PRO A 89 -16.67 -6.50 -2.16
C PRO A 89 -17.93 -6.49 -3.03
N ASP A 90 -18.46 -5.30 -3.32
CA ASP A 90 -19.61 -5.13 -4.23
C ASP A 90 -19.24 -5.60 -5.65
N CYS A 91 -18.01 -5.32 -6.09
CA CYS A 91 -17.44 -5.83 -7.33
C CYS A 91 -16.18 -6.69 -7.09
N PRO A 92 -16.31 -8.01 -6.81
CA PRO A 92 -15.23 -8.89 -6.33
C PRO A 92 -14.00 -9.03 -7.23
N TYR A 93 -14.13 -8.75 -8.53
CA TYR A 93 -13.06 -8.86 -9.52
C TYR A 93 -12.59 -7.51 -10.06
N SER A 94 -13.16 -6.40 -9.59
CA SER A 94 -12.77 -5.06 -10.04
C SER A 94 -11.36 -4.68 -9.60
N LEU A 95 -10.78 -3.67 -10.25
CA LEU A 95 -9.47 -3.15 -9.92
C LEU A 95 -9.42 -2.55 -8.50
N PHE A 96 -10.38 -1.70 -8.14
CA PHE A 96 -10.30 -0.91 -6.91
C PHE A 96 -10.79 -1.64 -5.66
N GLU A 97 -11.78 -2.52 -5.79
CA GLU A 97 -12.39 -3.21 -4.64
C GLU A 97 -12.02 -4.70 -4.58
N GLY A 98 -11.76 -5.28 -5.75
CA GLY A 98 -11.66 -6.72 -5.94
C GLY A 98 -10.24 -7.25 -6.10
N LEU A 99 -10.18 -8.49 -6.59
CA LEU A 99 -8.95 -9.26 -6.76
C LEU A 99 -8.00 -8.67 -7.80
N ALA A 100 -8.49 -7.95 -8.82
CA ALA A 100 -7.61 -7.39 -9.84
C ALA A 100 -6.60 -6.39 -9.23
N GLY A 101 -7.03 -5.56 -8.27
CA GLY A 101 -6.11 -4.67 -7.53
C GLY A 101 -5.12 -5.44 -6.66
N THR A 102 -5.56 -6.51 -6.02
CA THR A 102 -4.67 -7.40 -5.26
C THR A 102 -3.60 -8.01 -6.17
N VAL A 103 -3.96 -8.45 -7.37
CA VAL A 103 -3.01 -8.98 -8.35
C VAL A 103 -2.00 -7.90 -8.78
N CYS A 104 -2.44 -6.67 -9.03
CA CYS A 104 -1.51 -5.55 -9.29
C CYS A 104 -0.50 -5.37 -8.16
N PHE A 105 -0.98 -5.35 -6.91
CA PHE A 105 -0.11 -5.24 -5.74
C PHE A 105 0.93 -6.37 -5.65
N LEU A 106 0.50 -7.62 -5.89
CA LEU A 106 1.38 -8.79 -5.86
C LEU A 106 2.39 -8.77 -7.01
N ALA A 107 1.99 -8.35 -8.21
CA ALA A 107 2.89 -8.19 -9.33
C ALA A 107 3.95 -7.12 -9.05
N ASP A 108 3.54 -5.98 -8.49
CA ASP A 108 4.45 -4.90 -8.10
C ASP A 108 5.41 -5.30 -6.97
N LEU A 109 4.99 -6.17 -6.06
CA LEU A 109 5.86 -6.77 -5.05
C LEU A 109 7.02 -7.58 -5.63
N MET A 110 6.86 -8.13 -6.84
CA MET A 110 7.95 -8.83 -7.53
C MET A 110 8.99 -7.88 -8.11
N GLN A 111 8.63 -6.61 -8.34
CA GLN A 111 9.53 -5.56 -8.85
C GLN A 111 9.35 -4.27 -8.04
N PRO A 112 9.71 -4.26 -6.75
CA PRO A 112 9.34 -3.18 -5.82
C PRO A 112 9.95 -1.83 -6.19
N GLU A 113 11.08 -1.82 -6.90
CA GLU A 113 11.73 -0.60 -7.41
C GLU A 113 10.88 0.16 -8.45
N LYS A 114 9.98 -0.55 -9.14
CA LYS A 114 9.08 -0.01 -10.18
C LYS A 114 7.62 0.07 -9.72
N ALA A 115 7.32 -0.43 -8.53
CA ALA A 115 5.96 -0.52 -8.01
C ALA A 115 5.27 0.84 -7.97
N SER A 116 4.07 0.93 -8.52
CA SER A 116 3.29 2.16 -8.49
C SER A 116 1.83 1.86 -8.24
N PHE A 117 1.20 2.66 -7.39
CA PHE A 117 -0.24 2.54 -7.20
C PHE A 117 -0.94 2.78 -8.54
N PRO A 118 -1.86 1.90 -9.00
CA PRO A 118 -2.48 2.03 -10.31
C PRO A 118 -3.05 3.42 -10.57
N PHE A 119 -2.60 4.06 -11.65
CA PHE A 119 -2.96 5.42 -12.06
C PHE A 119 -2.53 6.56 -11.12
N PHE A 120 -1.64 6.29 -10.15
CA PHE A 120 -1.17 7.27 -9.17
C PHE A 120 0.34 7.18 -8.94
N ASP A 121 1.12 7.21 -10.02
CA ASP A 121 2.57 7.33 -9.93
C ASP A 121 2.99 8.75 -9.57
N ILE A 122 3.89 8.86 -8.60
CA ILE A 122 4.42 10.14 -8.13
C ILE A 122 5.88 10.35 -8.54
N PHE A 123 6.54 9.33 -9.11
CA PHE A 123 7.94 9.38 -9.50
C PHE A 123 8.14 9.78 -10.96
N SER A 124 7.07 9.78 -11.76
CA SER A 124 7.00 10.40 -13.08
C SER A 124 6.75 11.92 -13.01
#